data_AF-W9XQ31-F1
#
_entry.id   AF-W9XQ31-F1
#
_cell.length_a   1.000
_cell.length_b   1.000
_cell.length_c   1.000
_cell.angle_alpha   90.00
_cell.angle_beta   90.00
_cell.angle_gamma   90.00
#
_symmetry.space_group_name_H-M   'P 1'
#
loop_
_entity.id
_entity.type
_entity.pdbx_description
1 polymer ?
#
loop_
_entity_poly.entity_id
_entity_poly.type
_entity_poly.pdbx_seq_one_letter_code
_entity_poly.pdbx_strand_id
1 'polypeptide(L)'
;MKTYQEPGSLVFAQIVQDIRDTTLATSESVTDFANKLRRLNNEAERVGAHCKLPETWMVQMFIRGLDEEFESFITSFCLSHSIVGEGGSAPVTFDLIVKKASEHENLVRNLAAFRARAAAVKVTATRQK
;
A
#
# COMPACT_ATOMS: atom_id res chain seq x y z
N MET A 1 20.90 -7.12 -37.41
CA MET A 1 20.16 -6.11 -36.62
C MET A 1 20.63 -6.18 -35.18
N LYS A 2 21.34 -5.16 -34.69
CA LYS A 2 21.68 -5.03 -33.27
C LYS A 2 20.66 -4.08 -32.64
N THR A 3 19.72 -4.61 -31.87
CA THR A 3 18.85 -3.79 -31.02
C THR A 3 19.70 -3.27 -29.86
N TYR A 4 20.29 -2.10 -30.04
CA TYR A 4 20.91 -1.36 -28.95
C TYR A 4 19.75 -0.77 -28.12
N GLN A 5 19.25 -1.53 -27.14
CA GLN A 5 18.41 -0.95 -26.10
C GLN A 5 19.32 -0.09 -25.23
N GLU A 6 19.06 1.21 -25.18
CA GLU A 6 19.76 2.07 -24.23
C GLU A 6 19.54 1.52 -22.80
N PRO A 7 20.56 1.54 -21.92
CA PRO A 7 20.46 1.00 -20.57
C PRO A 7 19.22 1.49 -19.80
N GLY A 8 18.76 2.71 -20.07
CA GLY A 8 17.59 3.31 -19.44
C GLY A 8 16.28 2.56 -19.71
N SER A 9 16.07 2.01 -20.91
CA SER A 9 14.82 1.30 -21.22
C SER A 9 14.70 -0.03 -20.48
N LEU A 10 15.81 -0.78 -20.34
CA LEU A 10 15.86 -2.02 -19.57
C LEU A 10 15.67 -1.76 -18.08
N VAL A 11 16.33 -0.72 -17.55
CA VAL A 11 16.19 -0.31 -16.15
C VAL A 11 14.75 0.12 -15.86
N PHE A 12 14.13 0.92 -16.73
CA PHE A 12 12.74 1.32 -16.56
C PHE A 12 11.77 0.13 -16.62
N ALA A 13 11.99 -0.81 -17.56
CA ALA A 13 11.17 -2.02 -17.64
C ALA A 13 11.24 -2.85 -16.35
N GLN A 14 12.43 -2.98 -15.75
CA GLN A 14 12.59 -3.67 -14.46
C GLN A 14 11.86 -2.92 -13.34
N ILE A 15 12.00 -1.59 -13.24
CA ILE A 15 11.29 -0.78 -12.23
C ILE A 15 9.77 -0.92 -12.36
N VAL A 16 9.24 -0.92 -13.58
CA VAL A 16 7.80 -1.12 -13.82
C VAL A 16 7.34 -2.49 -13.36
N GLN A 17 8.16 -3.53 -13.58
CA GLN A 17 7.87 -4.88 -13.09
C GLN A 17 7.89 -4.91 -11.56
N ASP A 18 8.92 -4.33 -10.95
CA ASP A 18 9.07 -4.27 -9.49
C ASP A 18 7.91 -3.50 -8.82
N ILE A 19 7.42 -2.42 -9.44
CA ILE A 19 6.23 -1.68 -8.96
C ILE A 19 4.98 -2.58 -8.99
N ARG A 20 4.82 -3.39 -10.05
CA ARG A 20 3.66 -4.29 -10.19
C ARG A 20 3.69 -5.45 -9.20
N ASP A 21 4.88 -5.93 -8.87
CA ASP A 21 5.09 -7.09 -8.00
C ASP A 21 5.18 -6.68 -6.51
N THR A 22 5.48 -5.41 -6.23
CA THR A 22 5.46 -4.86 -4.87
C THR A 22 4.02 -4.77 -4.36
N THR A 23 3.71 -5.60 -3.37
CA THR A 23 2.41 -5.66 -2.68
C THR A 23 2.60 -5.73 -1.17
N LEU A 24 1.51 -5.60 -0.41
CA LEU A 24 1.50 -5.80 1.04
C LEU A 24 1.95 -7.22 1.40
N ALA A 25 1.56 -8.24 0.62
CA ALA A 25 1.97 -9.63 0.83
C ALA A 25 3.50 -9.85 0.72
N THR A 26 4.19 -8.99 -0.04
CA THR A 26 5.66 -9.00 -0.18
C THR A 26 6.37 -8.05 0.80
N SER A 27 5.64 -7.53 1.80
CA SER A 27 6.10 -6.49 2.72
C SER A 27 5.77 -6.83 4.18
N GLU A 28 6.51 -6.25 5.11
CA GLU A 28 6.34 -6.53 6.54
C GLU A 28 5.16 -5.76 7.16
N SER A 29 4.79 -4.64 6.56
CA SER A 29 3.70 -3.76 7.00
C SER A 29 3.24 -2.85 5.86
N VAL A 30 2.10 -2.20 6.06
CA VAL A 30 1.61 -1.13 5.19
C VAL A 30 2.66 -0.03 4.97
N THR A 31 3.41 0.32 6.02
CA THR A 31 4.44 1.36 5.94
C THR A 31 5.64 0.91 5.13
N ASP A 32 6.08 -0.35 5.29
CA ASP A 32 7.16 -0.95 4.48
C ASP A 32 6.76 -1.01 3.01
N PHE A 33 5.55 -1.49 2.72
CA PHE A 33 4.98 -1.51 1.37
C PHE A 33 4.99 -0.12 0.72
N ALA A 34 4.47 0.89 1.42
CA ALA A 34 4.45 2.26 0.92
C ALA A 34 5.86 2.80 0.64
N ASN A 35 6.83 2.50 1.50
CA ASN A 35 8.22 2.93 1.34
C ASN A 35 8.90 2.27 0.13
N LYS A 36 8.65 0.99 -0.13
CA LYS A 36 9.13 0.31 -1.34
C LYS A 36 8.59 0.96 -2.60
N LEU A 37 7.28 1.25 -2.65
CA LEU A 37 6.68 1.97 -3.79
C LEU A 37 7.28 3.37 -3.98
N ARG A 38 7.45 4.16 -2.91
CA ARG A 38 8.10 5.48 -3.01
C ARG A 38 9.52 5.37 -3.57
N ARG A 39 10.29 4.40 -3.09
CA ARG A 39 11.65 4.16 -3.55
C ARG A 39 11.68 3.84 -5.04
N LEU A 40 10.83 2.91 -5.50
CA LEU A 40 10.75 2.55 -6.92
C LEU A 40 10.31 3.72 -7.79
N ASN A 41 9.36 4.54 -7.33
CA ASN A 41 8.94 5.74 -8.07
C ASN A 41 10.07 6.78 -8.17
N ASN A 42 10.84 6.96 -7.10
CA ASN A 42 12.02 7.83 -7.11
C ASN A 42 13.14 7.26 -8.00
N GLU A 43 13.29 5.94 -8.07
CA GLU A 43 14.20 5.29 -9.02
C GLU A 43 13.74 5.50 -10.47
N ALA A 44 12.44 5.44 -10.75
CA ALA A 44 11.89 5.77 -12.07
C ALA A 44 12.19 7.23 -12.46
N GLU A 45 12.00 8.19 -11.55
CA GLU A 45 12.33 9.61 -11.78
C GLU A 45 13.81 9.82 -12.13
N ARG A 46 14.72 9.02 -11.56
CA ARG A 46 16.16 9.06 -11.90
C ARG A 46 16.47 8.54 -13.29
N VAL A 47 15.67 7.62 -13.84
CA VAL A 47 15.77 7.22 -15.25
C VAL A 47 15.32 8.37 -16.15
N GLY A 48 14.27 9.07 -15.75
CA GLY A 48 13.83 10.32 -16.37
C GLY A 48 12.62 10.90 -15.65
N ALA A 49 12.49 12.23 -15.63
CA ALA A 49 11.38 12.90 -14.92
C ALA A 49 9.99 12.45 -15.40
N HIS A 50 9.86 12.09 -16.68
CA HIS A 50 8.62 11.58 -17.29
C HIS A 50 8.30 10.12 -16.92
N CYS A 51 9.27 9.38 -16.35
CA CYS A 51 9.09 8.01 -15.88
C CYS A 51 8.48 7.96 -14.47
N LYS A 52 8.47 9.08 -13.73
CA LYS A 52 7.84 9.18 -12.42
C LYS A 52 6.33 8.96 -12.53
N LEU A 53 5.80 8.05 -11.73
CA LEU A 53 4.37 7.84 -11.62
C LEU A 53 3.71 9.08 -11.00
N PRO A 54 2.62 9.59 -11.61
CA PRO A 54 1.78 10.60 -11.00
C PRO A 54 1.21 10.13 -9.66
N GLU A 55 0.89 11.08 -8.79
CA GLU A 55 0.35 10.83 -7.44
C GLU A 55 -0.87 9.88 -7.45
N THR A 56 -1.81 10.12 -8.37
CA THR A 56 -3.03 9.30 -8.51
C THR A 56 -2.72 7.86 -8.92
N TRP A 57 -1.68 7.65 -9.75
CA TRP A 57 -1.22 6.31 -10.11
C TRP A 57 -0.50 5.63 -8.95
N MET A 58 0.26 6.37 -8.14
CA MET A 58 0.84 5.86 -6.91
C MET A 58 -0.25 5.38 -5.93
N VAL A 59 -1.31 6.17 -5.76
CA VAL A 59 -2.49 5.78 -4.97
C VAL A 59 -3.13 4.51 -5.53
N GLN A 60 -3.32 4.42 -6.85
CA GLN A 60 -3.90 3.25 -7.47
C GLN A 60 -3.04 1.98 -7.33
N MET A 61 -1.72 2.10 -7.48
CA MET A 61 -0.79 0.97 -7.29
C MET A 61 -0.80 0.51 -5.83
N PHE A 62 -0.88 1.45 -4.89
CA PHE A 62 -1.01 1.13 -3.47
C PHE A 62 -2.30 0.37 -3.18
N ILE A 63 -3.46 0.88 -3.61
CA ILE A 63 -4.77 0.22 -3.41
C ILE A 63 -4.75 -1.18 -4.00
N ARG A 64 -4.25 -1.35 -5.23
CA ARG A 64 -4.14 -2.66 -5.89
C ARG A 64 -3.26 -3.64 -5.10
N GLY A 65 -2.20 -3.13 -4.47
CA GLY A 65 -1.23 -3.96 -3.75
C GLY A 65 -1.62 -4.24 -2.30
N LEU A 66 -2.70 -3.66 -1.78
CA LEU A 66 -3.27 -4.09 -0.50
C LEU A 66 -3.87 -5.50 -0.65
N ASP A 67 -3.90 -6.26 0.44
CA ASP A 67 -4.49 -7.61 0.47
C ASP A 67 -6.01 -7.58 0.69
N GLU A 68 -6.63 -8.75 0.59
CA GLU A 68 -8.09 -8.93 0.77
C GLU A 68 -8.57 -8.50 2.17
N GLU A 69 -7.69 -8.45 3.18
CA GLU A 69 -8.07 -8.01 4.53
C GLU A 69 -8.38 -6.51 4.57
N PHE A 70 -7.89 -5.75 3.59
CA PHE A 70 -8.14 -4.30 3.46
C PHE A 70 -9.36 -3.94 2.62
N GLU A 71 -10.12 -4.89 2.07
CA GLU A 71 -11.29 -4.60 1.20
C GLU A 71 -12.34 -3.69 1.86
N SER A 72 -12.63 -3.94 3.14
CA SER A 72 -13.55 -3.10 3.93
C SER A 72 -13.01 -1.69 4.14
N PHE A 73 -11.70 -1.57 4.37
CA PHE A 73 -11.00 -0.29 4.45
C PHE A 73 -11.07 0.46 3.12
N ILE A 74 -10.73 -0.19 2.00
CA ILE A 74 -10.73 0.40 0.66
C ILE A 74 -12.12 0.92 0.31
N THR A 75 -13.15 0.10 0.53
CA THR A 75 -14.55 0.49 0.28
C THR A 75 -14.93 1.73 1.09
N SER A 76 -14.65 1.73 2.39
CA SER A 76 -14.96 2.86 3.27
C SER A 76 -14.18 4.13 2.90
N PHE A 77 -12.92 3.95 2.49
CA PHE A 77 -12.04 5.04 2.08
C PHE A 77 -12.55 5.71 0.80
N CYS A 78 -12.90 4.93 -0.23
CA CYS A 78 -13.41 5.42 -1.52
C CYS A 78 -14.80 6.06 -1.40
N LEU A 79 -15.62 5.66 -0.43
CA LEU A 79 -16.89 6.34 -0.12
C LEU A 79 -16.67 7.72 0.52
N SER A 80 -15.54 7.91 1.21
CA SER A 80 -15.25 9.13 1.97
C SER A 80 -14.31 10.10 1.25
N HIS A 81 -13.57 9.63 0.25
CA HIS A 81 -12.54 10.40 -0.46
C HIS A 81 -12.61 10.13 -1.96
N SER A 82 -12.51 11.19 -2.77
CA SER A 82 -12.36 11.05 -4.22
C SER A 82 -10.89 10.88 -4.57
N ILE A 83 -10.53 9.70 -5.11
CA ILE A 83 -9.15 9.42 -5.54
C ILE A 83 -8.68 10.44 -6.59
N VAL A 84 -9.56 10.82 -7.50
CA VAL A 84 -9.25 11.70 -8.64
C VAL A 84 -9.65 13.17 -8.43
N GLY A 85 -10.31 13.51 -7.31
CA GLY A 85 -10.70 14.89 -6.98
C GLY A 85 -11.95 15.39 -7.70
N GLU A 86 -13.06 14.65 -7.60
CA GLU A 86 -14.35 15.03 -8.17
C GLU A 86 -15.17 15.94 -7.23
N GLY A 87 -16.12 16.69 -7.81
CA GLY A 87 -17.10 17.46 -7.04
C GLY A 87 -16.50 18.60 -6.19
N GLY A 88 -15.35 19.16 -6.59
CA GLY A 88 -14.66 20.21 -5.84
C GLY A 88 -13.78 19.71 -4.71
N SER A 89 -13.63 18.39 -4.55
CA SER A 89 -12.66 17.80 -3.62
C SER A 89 -11.26 17.72 -4.26
N ALA A 90 -10.22 17.86 -3.44
CA ALA A 90 -8.86 17.63 -3.90
C ALA A 90 -8.62 16.12 -4.12
N PRO A 91 -7.80 15.72 -5.11
CA PRO A 91 -7.40 14.32 -5.27
C PRO A 91 -6.71 13.78 -4.02
N VAL A 92 -6.89 12.49 -3.76
CA VAL A 92 -6.17 11.81 -2.68
C VAL A 92 -4.67 11.82 -2.95
N THR A 93 -3.90 12.17 -1.93
CA THR A 93 -2.44 12.03 -1.95
C THR A 93 -2.03 10.64 -1.50
N PHE A 94 -0.87 10.19 -1.96
CA PHE A 94 -0.26 8.95 -1.54
C PHE A 94 -0.03 8.91 -0.03
N ASP A 95 0.43 10.02 0.55
CA ASP A 95 0.65 10.10 2.00
C ASP A 95 -0.66 9.98 2.82
N LEU A 96 -1.77 10.53 2.32
CA LEU A 96 -3.06 10.41 3.01
C LEU A 96 -3.53 8.97 3.07
N ILE A 97 -3.51 8.26 1.95
CA ILE A 97 -3.98 6.86 1.92
C ILE A 97 -3.05 5.94 2.70
N VAL A 98 -1.74 6.14 2.63
CA VAL A 98 -0.76 5.38 3.42
C VAL A 98 -1.02 5.59 4.91
N LYS A 99 -1.21 6.84 5.36
CA LYS A 99 -1.54 7.13 6.75
C LYS A 99 -2.81 6.40 7.18
N LYS A 100 -3.87 6.44 6.37
CA LYS A 100 -5.16 5.83 6.69
C LYS A 100 -5.10 4.30 6.72
N ALA A 101 -4.36 3.70 5.80
CA ALA A 101 -4.14 2.26 5.78
C ALA A 101 -3.29 1.81 6.99
N SER A 102 -2.25 2.55 7.37
CA SER A 102 -1.46 2.25 8.58
C SER A 102 -2.26 2.41 9.88
N GLU A 103 -3.16 3.40 9.94
CA GLU A 103 -4.13 3.54 11.06
C GLU A 103 -5.03 2.29 11.15
N HIS A 104 -5.51 1.78 10.00
CA HIS A 104 -6.32 0.58 9.92
C HIS A 104 -5.55 -0.69 10.36
N GLU A 105 -4.34 -0.91 9.84
CA GLU A 105 -3.47 -2.03 10.21
C GLU A 105 -3.28 -2.10 11.75
N ASN A 106 -2.99 -0.97 12.36
CA ASN A 106 -2.80 -0.87 13.81
C ASN A 106 -4.09 -1.14 14.59
N LEU A 107 -5.23 -0.65 14.10
CA LEU A 107 -6.53 -0.92 14.72
C LEU A 107 -6.84 -2.43 14.72
N VAL A 108 -6.67 -3.09 13.57
CA VAL A 108 -6.91 -4.53 13.42
C VAL A 108 -5.99 -5.33 14.34
N ARG A 109 -4.70 -5.01 14.35
CA ARG A 109 -3.70 -5.65 15.23
C ARG A 109 -4.06 -5.51 16.71
N ASN A 110 -4.47 -4.32 17.13
CA ASN A 110 -4.87 -4.06 18.52
C ASN A 110 -6.14 -4.83 18.92
N LEU A 111 -7.13 -4.89 18.03
CA LEU A 111 -8.36 -5.66 18.25
C LEU A 111 -8.07 -7.16 18.36
N ALA A 112 -7.18 -7.69 17.51
CA ALA A 112 -6.75 -9.09 17.57
C ALA A 112 -6.06 -9.40 18.90
N ALA A 113 -5.13 -8.54 19.33
CA ALA A 113 -4.44 -8.70 20.62
C ALA A 113 -5.40 -8.65 21.82
N PHE A 114 -6.39 -7.75 21.79
CA PHE A 114 -7.41 -7.67 22.84
C PHE A 114 -8.25 -8.96 22.90
N ARG A 115 -8.70 -9.46 21.75
CA ARG A 115 -9.47 -10.71 21.65
C ARG A 115 -8.68 -11.92 22.16
N ALA A 116 -7.40 -12.04 21.79
CA ALA A 116 -6.53 -13.11 22.26
C ALA A 116 -6.36 -13.09 23.79
N ARG A 117 -6.15 -11.91 24.38
CA ARG A 117 -6.07 -11.75 25.84
C ARG A 117 -7.38 -12.15 26.53
N ALA A 118 -8.52 -11.72 26.01
CA ALA A 118 -9.83 -12.07 26.57
C ALA A 118 -10.11 -13.59 26.51
N ALA A 119 -9.68 -14.27 25.44
CA ALA A 119 -9.79 -15.73 25.33
C ALA A 119 -8.89 -16.46 26.35
N ALA A 120 -7.64 -16.01 26.53
CA ALA A 120 -6.71 -16.62 27.48
C ALA A 120 -7.25 -16.57 28.93
N VAL A 121 -7.84 -15.45 29.35
CA VAL A 121 -8.45 -15.28 30.68
C VAL A 121 -9.62 -16.26 30.91
N LYS A 122 -10.44 -16.52 29.88
CA LYS A 122 -11.55 -17.50 29.98
C LYS A 122 -11.04 -18.93 30.15
N VAL A 123 -9.96 -19.30 29.47
CA VAL A 123 -9.37 -20.65 29.57
C VAL A 123 -8.79 -20.91 30.95
N THR A 124 -8.05 -19.95 31.54
CA THR A 124 -7.52 -20.09 32.90
C THR A 124 -8.63 -20.16 33.95
N ALA A 125 -9.70 -19.37 33.81
CA ALA A 125 -10.84 -19.40 34.73
C ALA A 125 -11.65 -20.71 34.67
N THR A 126 -11.65 -21.39 33.51
CA THR A 126 -12.38 -22.66 33.31
C THR A 126 -11.57 -23.87 33.80
N ARG A 127 -10.24 -23.77 33.85
CA ARG A 127 -9.33 -24.86 34.27
C ARG A 127 -9.14 -24.95 35.80
N GLN A 128 -9.65 -23.99 36.56
CA GLN A 128 -9.60 -23.93 38.03
C GLN A 128 -10.91 -24.35 38.72
N LYS A 129 -11.90 -24.83 37.95
CA LYS A 129 -13.10 -25.49 38.45
C LYS A 129 -13.03 -26.98 38.14
#